data_AF-A0A502T0B9-F1
#
_entry.id   AF-A0A502T0B9-F1
#
_cell.length_a   1.000
_cell.length_b   1.000
_cell.length_c   1.000
_cell.angle_alpha   90.00
_cell.angle_beta   90.00
_cell.angle_gamma   90.00
#
_symmetry.space_group_name_H-M   'P 1'
#
loop_
_entity.id
_entity.type
_entity.pdbx_description
1 polymer ?
#
loop_
_entity_poly.entity_id
_entity_poly.type
_entity_poly.pdbx_seq_one_letter_code
_entity_poly.pdbx_strand_id
1 'polypeptide(L)'
;MGGRLLAMVNAKALADTLGYRFGFAWKPIHDDKFHSVEKVDKIFSADFIEKHWLGETVESLGFDVLGEVAFSRASLDAAAARRRFRGWICNEFEILDHFHGGPQLVQRSETLRGFGFSKTVNQALDAADRCLFPGPIAALHLRSGDIVRGKYRFMLHFSDKVVASTLVKAVASELSSKGLTTLLIGQDRETLEYLRSETGALLGDDLGSAEFADETLKAFFEMRLMARCQKIYAGGSVYASVASTMGDVGLVHPKTLFDGSRAAEMILAELSRHQGDYHPLEAAFGYQTAFLDLEDQINPARARDILEKAHALDPHNDVYPLKIAAAFFRERDYRSGEAVLKALMTRQFEASPAMPLRAIGVLVCRTWRGDVMSKDFESFFAAAAEGHPYAAACSAHILHATFGKVKPALRMIAKSLEAEPANALFKRIKRHIRPLTTPQSGPLAKARLRLWKAGIRI
;
A
#
# COMPACT_ATOMS: atom_id res chain seq x y z
N MET A 1 -6.27 -5.96 -10.23
CA MET A 1 -6.13 -7.29 -10.86
C MET A 1 -5.17 -8.22 -10.12
N GLY A 2 -3.88 -7.89 -9.97
CA GLY A 2 -2.85 -8.82 -9.49
C GLY A 2 -3.14 -9.55 -8.16
N GLY A 3 -3.75 -8.88 -7.17
CA GLY A 3 -4.05 -9.53 -5.88
C GLY A 3 -5.04 -10.70 -6.03
N ARG A 4 -6.00 -10.57 -6.95
CA ARG A 4 -6.94 -11.66 -7.24
C ARG A 4 -6.24 -12.84 -7.91
N LEU A 5 -5.31 -12.57 -8.83
CA LEU A 5 -4.52 -13.62 -9.47
C LEU A 5 -3.69 -14.38 -8.43
N LEU A 6 -3.00 -13.69 -7.50
CA LEU A 6 -2.23 -14.36 -6.44
C LEU A 6 -3.12 -15.19 -5.51
N ALA A 7 -4.25 -14.65 -5.07
CA ALA A 7 -5.20 -15.40 -4.25
C ALA A 7 -5.73 -16.63 -4.99
N MET A 8 -6.06 -16.51 -6.28
CA MET A 8 -6.48 -17.63 -7.14
C MET A 8 -5.37 -18.67 -7.28
N VAL A 9 -4.12 -18.27 -7.47
CA VAL A 9 -2.98 -19.20 -7.61
C VAL A 9 -2.81 -20.00 -6.33
N ASN A 10 -2.83 -19.32 -5.19
CA ASN A 10 -2.72 -19.98 -3.89
C ASN A 10 -3.89 -20.95 -3.66
N ALA A 11 -5.12 -20.51 -3.95
CA ALA A 11 -6.32 -21.32 -3.79
C ALA A 11 -6.31 -22.56 -4.70
N LYS A 12 -5.94 -22.40 -5.97
CA LYS A 12 -5.89 -23.51 -6.93
C LYS A 12 -4.79 -24.49 -6.56
N ALA A 13 -3.59 -24.01 -6.24
CA ALA A 13 -2.48 -24.88 -5.88
C ALA A 13 -2.76 -25.69 -4.59
N LEU A 14 -3.41 -25.07 -3.60
CA LEU A 14 -3.91 -25.78 -2.42
C LEU A 14 -4.98 -26.81 -2.81
N ALA A 15 -5.97 -26.43 -3.63
CA ALA A 15 -7.02 -27.33 -4.05
C ALA A 15 -6.47 -28.55 -4.79
N ASP A 16 -5.56 -28.35 -5.74
CA ASP A 16 -4.91 -29.43 -6.48
C ASP A 16 -4.13 -30.36 -5.53
N THR A 17 -3.37 -29.78 -4.59
CA THR A 17 -2.59 -30.56 -3.60
C THR A 17 -3.48 -31.37 -2.66
N LEU A 18 -4.59 -30.78 -2.22
CA LEU A 18 -5.50 -31.38 -1.26
C LEU A 18 -6.54 -32.30 -1.91
N GLY A 19 -6.62 -32.33 -3.24
CA GLY A 19 -7.66 -33.05 -3.97
C GLY A 19 -9.06 -32.42 -3.84
N TYR A 20 -9.13 -31.10 -3.62
CA TYR A 20 -10.38 -30.34 -3.61
C TYR A 20 -10.69 -29.75 -4.98
N ARG A 21 -11.95 -29.37 -5.20
CA ARG A 21 -12.35 -28.60 -6.39
C ARG A 21 -11.96 -27.13 -6.21
N PHE A 22 -11.31 -26.58 -7.23
CA PHE A 22 -11.05 -25.14 -7.34
C PHE A 22 -12.21 -24.40 -8.03
N GLY A 23 -12.56 -23.24 -7.48
CA GLY A 23 -13.39 -22.24 -8.15
C GLY A 23 -13.07 -20.83 -7.65
N PHE A 24 -13.47 -19.81 -8.41
CA PHE A 24 -13.18 -18.41 -8.10
C PHE A 24 -14.36 -17.48 -8.36
N ALA A 25 -14.43 -16.40 -7.60
CA ALA A 25 -15.31 -15.27 -7.90
C ALA A 25 -14.53 -14.11 -8.52
N TRP A 26 -15.16 -13.42 -9.46
CA TRP A 26 -14.54 -12.32 -10.19
C TRP A 26 -15.54 -11.22 -10.51
N LYS A 27 -15.50 -10.14 -9.73
CA LYS A 27 -16.35 -8.95 -9.93
C LYS A 27 -15.57 -7.84 -10.66
N PRO A 28 -15.97 -7.38 -11.85
CA PRO A 28 -15.27 -6.28 -12.50
C PRO A 28 -15.25 -5.03 -11.61
N ILE A 29 -14.17 -4.25 -11.69
CA ILE A 29 -14.04 -2.97 -11.00
C ILE A 29 -13.57 -1.97 -12.03
N HIS A 30 -14.32 -0.89 -12.20
CA HIS A 30 -13.90 0.27 -12.97
C HIS A 30 -13.86 1.44 -12.01
N ASP A 31 -12.69 1.69 -11.40
CA ASP A 31 -12.37 2.97 -10.73
C ASP A 31 -11.59 3.82 -11.74
N ASP A 32 -12.03 5.04 -11.99
CA ASP A 32 -11.66 5.85 -13.17
C ASP A 32 -10.17 6.24 -13.27
N LYS A 33 -9.33 5.91 -12.28
CA LYS A 33 -7.93 6.39 -12.25
C LYS A 33 -6.83 5.38 -11.95
N PHE A 34 -7.02 4.42 -11.05
CA PHE A 34 -5.88 3.57 -10.59
C PHE A 34 -6.20 2.10 -10.32
N HIS A 35 -7.49 1.72 -10.27
CA HIS A 35 -7.90 0.34 -9.97
C HIS A 35 -8.93 -0.16 -10.97
N SER A 36 -8.45 -0.65 -12.11
CA SER A 36 -9.27 -1.42 -13.03
C SER A 36 -9.10 -2.93 -12.78
N VAL A 37 -10.22 -3.63 -12.89
CA VAL A 37 -10.28 -5.08 -13.04
C VAL A 37 -11.28 -5.35 -14.13
N GLU A 38 -10.78 -5.81 -15.26
CA GLU A 38 -11.60 -6.16 -16.43
C GLU A 38 -12.59 -7.27 -16.13
N LYS A 39 -13.55 -7.43 -17.05
CA LYS A 39 -14.50 -8.54 -17.04
C LYS A 39 -13.78 -9.88 -17.17
N VAL A 40 -14.38 -10.93 -16.62
CA VAL A 40 -13.76 -12.26 -16.52
C VAL A 40 -13.41 -12.84 -17.90
N ASP A 41 -14.24 -12.59 -18.91
CA ASP A 41 -14.12 -13.04 -20.31
C ASP A 41 -13.00 -12.34 -21.08
N LYS A 42 -12.52 -11.19 -20.60
CA LYS A 42 -11.32 -10.54 -21.13
C LYS A 42 -10.04 -11.23 -20.68
N ILE A 43 -10.05 -11.84 -19.49
CA ILE A 43 -8.87 -12.42 -18.84
C ILE A 43 -8.76 -13.91 -19.10
N PHE A 44 -9.87 -14.65 -19.02
CA PHE A 44 -9.90 -16.11 -19.06
C PHE A 44 -10.64 -16.63 -20.29
N SER A 45 -10.30 -17.84 -20.73
CA SER A 45 -10.98 -18.54 -21.81
C SER A 45 -12.38 -19.02 -21.38
N ALA A 46 -13.26 -19.24 -22.35
CA ALA A 46 -14.60 -19.75 -22.10
C ALA A 46 -14.59 -21.07 -21.31
N ASP A 47 -13.74 -22.02 -21.70
CA ASP A 47 -13.61 -23.32 -21.04
C ASP A 47 -13.17 -23.19 -19.57
N PHE A 48 -12.26 -22.27 -19.28
CA PHE A 48 -11.80 -22.03 -17.90
C PHE A 48 -12.91 -21.40 -17.05
N ILE A 49 -13.66 -20.47 -17.64
CA ILE A 49 -14.81 -19.82 -16.99
C ILE A 49 -15.89 -20.85 -16.68
N GLU A 50 -16.30 -21.66 -17.66
CA GLU A 50 -17.33 -22.69 -17.48
C GLU A 50 -16.97 -23.67 -16.36
N LYS A 51 -15.70 -24.06 -16.28
CA LYS A 51 -15.24 -25.05 -15.30
C LYS A 51 -15.10 -24.51 -13.89
N HIS A 52 -14.63 -23.26 -13.74
CA HIS A 52 -14.11 -22.74 -12.46
C HIS A 52 -14.77 -21.46 -11.96
N TRP A 53 -15.48 -20.68 -12.79
CA TRP A 53 -16.07 -19.42 -12.36
C TRP A 53 -17.36 -19.66 -11.55
N LEU A 54 -17.40 -19.11 -10.34
CA LEU A 54 -18.55 -19.23 -9.42
C LEU A 54 -19.48 -18.00 -9.47
N GLY A 55 -19.23 -17.06 -10.38
CA GLY A 55 -19.93 -15.78 -10.49
C GLY A 55 -19.12 -14.60 -9.95
N GLU A 56 -19.76 -13.42 -9.86
CA GLU A 56 -19.07 -12.21 -9.37
C GLU A 56 -18.77 -12.27 -7.86
N THR A 57 -19.56 -13.02 -7.11
CA THR A 57 -19.46 -13.17 -5.66
C THR A 57 -19.74 -14.62 -5.26
N VAL A 58 -19.17 -15.06 -4.14
CA VAL A 58 -19.52 -16.35 -3.51
C VAL A 58 -20.35 -16.08 -2.27
N GLU A 59 -21.46 -16.79 -2.12
CA GLU A 59 -22.25 -16.76 -0.89
C GLU A 59 -21.42 -17.35 0.26
N SER A 60 -21.21 -16.58 1.32
CA SER A 60 -20.38 -17.00 2.46
C SER A 60 -21.02 -18.11 3.30
N LEU A 61 -22.34 -18.33 3.16
CA LEU A 61 -23.06 -19.38 3.87
C LEU A 61 -22.58 -20.77 3.41
N GLY A 62 -21.91 -21.47 4.32
CA GLY A 62 -21.35 -22.80 4.09
C GLY A 62 -19.88 -22.80 3.67
N PHE A 63 -19.19 -21.66 3.67
CA PHE A 63 -17.74 -21.61 3.53
C PHE A 63 -17.13 -20.98 4.78
N ASP A 64 -15.97 -21.48 5.21
CA ASP A 64 -15.13 -20.80 6.20
C ASP A 64 -13.94 -20.15 5.50
N VAL A 65 -13.35 -19.13 6.12
CA VAL A 65 -12.22 -18.40 5.54
C VAL A 65 -10.93 -18.99 6.09
N LEU A 66 -10.01 -19.36 5.18
CA LEU A 66 -8.65 -19.72 5.58
C LEU A 66 -7.97 -18.46 6.12
N GLY A 67 -7.58 -18.51 7.39
CA GLY A 67 -6.89 -17.40 8.06
C GLY A 67 -5.42 -17.72 8.32
N GLU A 68 -4.78 -16.82 9.05
CA GLU A 68 -3.38 -16.90 9.51
C GLU A 68 -3.18 -17.94 10.62
N VAL A 69 -3.78 -19.13 10.48
CA VAL A 69 -3.70 -20.24 11.44
C VAL A 69 -3.21 -21.47 10.70
N ALA A 70 -2.22 -22.16 11.28
CA ALA A 70 -1.66 -23.37 10.71
C ALA A 70 -2.76 -24.40 10.38
N PHE A 71 -2.73 -24.95 9.17
CA PHE A 71 -3.71 -25.93 8.70
C PHE A 71 -3.08 -27.05 7.85
N SER A 72 -3.77 -28.18 7.83
CA SER A 72 -3.48 -29.36 7.00
C SER A 72 -4.79 -29.90 6.42
N ARG A 73 -4.71 -30.85 5.48
CA ARG A 73 -5.90 -31.53 4.97
C ARG A 73 -6.78 -32.08 6.10
N ALA A 74 -6.17 -32.80 7.05
CA ALA A 74 -6.89 -33.42 8.15
C ALA A 74 -7.60 -32.40 9.04
N SER A 75 -6.99 -31.25 9.32
CA SER A 75 -7.63 -30.20 10.12
C SER A 75 -8.79 -29.54 9.39
N LEU A 76 -8.66 -29.35 8.07
CA LEU A 76 -9.74 -28.82 7.24
C LEU A 76 -10.90 -29.82 7.16
N ASP A 77 -10.66 -31.09 6.86
CA ASP A 77 -11.70 -32.12 6.79
C ASP A 77 -12.45 -32.27 8.13
N ALA A 78 -11.72 -32.27 9.25
CA ALA A 78 -12.31 -32.31 10.59
C ALA A 78 -13.20 -31.09 10.89
N ALA A 79 -12.76 -29.89 10.48
CA ALA A 79 -13.53 -28.67 10.67
C ALA A 79 -14.78 -28.63 9.77
N ALA A 80 -14.64 -29.08 8.51
CA ALA A 80 -15.75 -29.19 7.56
C ALA A 80 -16.82 -30.16 8.08
N ALA A 81 -16.45 -31.32 8.61
CA ALA A 81 -17.39 -32.28 9.18
C ALA A 81 -18.14 -31.73 10.41
N ARG A 82 -17.44 -31.04 11.31
CA ARG A 82 -18.03 -30.47 12.54
C ARG A 82 -19.01 -29.33 12.27
N ARG A 83 -18.70 -28.48 11.29
CA ARG A 83 -19.43 -27.24 11.02
C ARG A 83 -20.26 -27.28 9.74
N ARG A 84 -20.28 -28.43 9.06
CA ARG A 84 -20.97 -28.66 7.78
C ARG A 84 -20.57 -27.65 6.70
N PHE A 85 -19.29 -27.29 6.64
CA PHE A 85 -18.77 -26.43 5.57
C PHE A 85 -18.66 -27.23 4.27
N ARG A 86 -18.99 -26.57 3.15
CA ARG A 86 -18.88 -27.07 1.78
C ARG A 86 -17.52 -26.78 1.15
N GLY A 87 -16.72 -25.92 1.77
CA GLY A 87 -15.40 -25.56 1.28
C GLY A 87 -14.79 -24.39 2.06
N TRP A 88 -13.72 -23.84 1.48
CA TRP A 88 -12.87 -22.83 2.12
C TRP A 88 -12.67 -21.63 1.19
N ILE A 89 -12.80 -20.42 1.72
CA ILE A 89 -12.45 -19.19 1.03
C ILE A 89 -10.97 -18.91 1.28
N CYS A 90 -10.21 -18.81 0.19
CA CYS A 90 -8.81 -18.43 0.19
C CYS A 90 -8.66 -17.05 -0.46
N ASN A 91 -8.39 -16.04 0.34
CA ASN A 91 -8.28 -14.64 -0.08
C ASN A 91 -6.98 -13.96 0.36
N GLU A 92 -6.05 -14.73 0.94
CA GLU A 92 -4.80 -14.22 1.51
C GLU A 92 -3.57 -14.59 0.65
N PHE A 93 -2.62 -13.67 0.53
CA PHE A 93 -1.43 -13.85 -0.34
C PHE A 93 -0.38 -14.76 0.30
N GLU A 94 -0.32 -14.75 1.63
CA GLU A 94 0.65 -15.48 2.46
C GLU A 94 0.05 -16.79 3.01
N ILE A 95 -1.12 -17.22 2.53
CA ILE A 95 -1.84 -18.36 3.09
C ILE A 95 -1.03 -19.66 3.10
N LEU A 96 -0.08 -19.78 2.18
CA LEU A 96 0.77 -20.95 2.04
C LEU A 96 1.76 -21.10 3.19
N ASP A 97 2.15 -20.00 3.83
CA ASP A 97 3.06 -20.01 5.00
C ASP A 97 2.40 -20.69 6.21
N HIS A 98 1.08 -20.83 6.19
CA HIS A 98 0.30 -21.51 7.23
C HIS A 98 -0.03 -22.97 6.86
N PHE A 99 0.43 -23.48 5.72
CA PHE A 99 0.12 -24.84 5.30
C PHE A 99 1.17 -25.86 5.74
N HIS A 100 0.76 -26.90 6.49
CA HIS A 100 1.65 -27.89 7.12
C HIS A 100 1.50 -29.31 6.52
N GLY A 101 1.32 -29.44 5.19
CA GLY A 101 1.05 -30.73 4.54
C GLY A 101 2.22 -31.41 3.80
N GLY A 102 3.48 -31.04 4.07
CA GLY A 102 4.69 -31.65 3.49
C GLY A 102 5.46 -30.74 2.52
N PRO A 103 6.66 -31.12 2.06
CA PRO A 103 7.53 -30.27 1.23
C PRO A 103 7.19 -30.27 -0.26
N GLN A 104 6.35 -31.18 -0.77
CA GLN A 104 6.01 -31.30 -2.20
C GLN A 104 4.96 -30.27 -2.66
N LEU A 105 5.00 -29.08 -2.08
CA LEU A 105 3.87 -28.18 -2.09
C LEU A 105 4.03 -26.94 -2.95
N VAL A 106 3.01 -26.77 -3.79
CA VAL A 106 2.61 -25.54 -4.46
C VAL A 106 3.58 -25.10 -5.54
N GLN A 107 3.46 -25.72 -6.71
CA GLN A 107 4.00 -25.22 -7.98
C GLN A 107 3.22 -23.95 -8.41
N ARG A 108 3.36 -22.83 -7.68
CA ARG A 108 2.61 -21.59 -7.94
C ARG A 108 2.81 -21.09 -9.36
N SER A 109 4.03 -21.21 -9.84
CA SER A 109 4.43 -20.82 -11.18
C SER A 109 3.71 -21.64 -12.24
N GLU A 110 3.72 -22.98 -12.11
CA GLU A 110 2.97 -23.86 -13.01
C GLU A 110 1.46 -23.65 -12.90
N THR A 111 0.96 -23.45 -11.67
CA THR A 111 -0.47 -23.20 -11.41
C THR A 111 -0.94 -21.94 -12.12
N LEU A 112 -0.17 -20.85 -12.04
CA LEU A 112 -0.47 -19.59 -12.71
C LEU A 112 -0.39 -19.74 -14.23
N ARG A 113 0.65 -20.41 -14.75
CA ARG A 113 0.77 -20.71 -16.20
C ARG A 113 -0.36 -21.62 -16.71
N GLY A 114 -0.88 -22.49 -15.85
CA GLY A 114 -1.98 -23.40 -16.14
C GLY A 114 -3.37 -22.77 -16.04
N PHE A 115 -3.48 -21.49 -15.70
CA PHE A 115 -4.75 -20.78 -15.84
C PHE A 115 -5.12 -20.71 -17.32
N GLY A 116 -6.37 -21.04 -17.64
CA GLY A 116 -6.88 -20.92 -19.00
C GLY A 116 -7.13 -19.45 -19.31
N PHE A 117 -6.07 -18.72 -19.64
CA PHE A 117 -6.16 -17.33 -20.07
C PHE A 117 -6.85 -17.21 -21.43
N SER A 118 -7.43 -16.04 -21.70
CA SER A 118 -8.03 -15.73 -22.98
C SER A 118 -6.98 -15.73 -24.10
N LYS A 119 -7.43 -15.88 -25.35
CA LYS A 119 -6.53 -15.88 -26.52
C LYS A 119 -5.67 -14.62 -26.58
N THR A 120 -6.25 -13.46 -26.29
CA THR A 120 -5.54 -12.16 -26.33
C THR A 120 -4.51 -12.03 -25.21
N VAL A 121 -4.81 -12.53 -24.01
CA VAL A 121 -3.82 -12.57 -22.91
C VAL A 121 -2.67 -13.51 -23.27
N ASN A 122 -2.94 -14.71 -23.80
CA ASN A 122 -1.89 -15.63 -24.24
C ASN A 122 -1.02 -15.00 -25.34
N GLN A 123 -1.61 -14.28 -26.31
CA GLN A 123 -0.85 -13.56 -27.33
C GLN A 123 0.11 -12.52 -26.74
N ALA A 124 -0.30 -11.81 -25.68
CA ALA A 124 0.56 -10.85 -24.98
C ALA A 124 1.70 -11.56 -24.23
N LEU A 125 1.41 -12.67 -23.54
CA LEU A 125 2.44 -13.50 -22.88
C LEU A 125 3.45 -14.06 -23.89
N ASP A 126 2.97 -14.61 -25.01
CA ASP A 126 3.81 -15.18 -26.06
C ASP A 126 4.65 -14.09 -26.77
N ALA A 127 4.10 -12.88 -26.92
CA ALA A 127 4.86 -11.74 -27.46
C ALA A 127 6.03 -11.39 -26.54
N ALA A 128 5.80 -11.31 -25.24
CA ALA A 128 6.85 -11.07 -24.26
C ALA A 128 7.92 -12.17 -24.28
N ASP A 129 7.55 -13.44 -24.53
CA ASP A 129 8.50 -14.55 -24.65
C ASP A 129 9.41 -14.46 -25.87
N ARG A 130 8.94 -13.84 -26.95
CA ARG A 130 9.72 -13.63 -28.18
C ARG A 130 10.69 -12.45 -28.10
N CYS A 131 10.54 -11.55 -27.13
CA CYS A 131 11.43 -10.40 -26.99
C CYS A 131 12.86 -10.85 -26.65
N LEU A 132 13.84 -10.38 -27.42
CA LEU A 132 15.25 -10.66 -27.17
C LEU A 132 15.81 -9.66 -26.16
N PHE A 133 16.50 -10.17 -25.13
CA PHE A 133 17.23 -9.33 -24.20
C PHE A 133 18.66 -9.11 -24.71
N PRO A 134 19.20 -7.88 -24.66
CA PRO A 134 20.58 -7.60 -25.09
C PRO A 134 21.65 -8.26 -24.21
N GLY A 135 21.25 -8.85 -23.08
CA GLY A 135 22.11 -9.55 -22.15
C GLY A 135 21.36 -9.92 -20.87
N PRO A 136 22.07 -10.22 -19.77
CA PRO A 136 21.50 -10.33 -18.43
C PRO A 136 20.69 -9.09 -18.02
N ILE A 137 19.43 -9.28 -17.62
CA ILE A 137 18.54 -8.19 -17.18
C ILE A 137 18.05 -8.43 -15.76
N ALA A 138 17.98 -7.36 -14.98
CA ALA A 138 17.18 -7.26 -13.76
C ALA A 138 16.03 -6.25 -13.97
N ALA A 139 14.83 -6.63 -13.57
CA ALA A 139 13.69 -5.73 -13.59
C ALA A 139 13.67 -4.85 -12.33
N LEU A 140 13.33 -3.58 -12.48
CA LEU A 140 13.06 -2.65 -11.39
C LEU A 140 11.66 -2.05 -11.58
N HIS A 141 10.74 -2.42 -10.69
CA HIS A 141 9.35 -2.01 -10.79
C HIS A 141 9.04 -0.78 -9.93
N LEU A 142 8.59 0.29 -10.59
CA LEU A 142 8.24 1.56 -9.98
C LEU A 142 6.72 1.69 -9.88
N ARG A 143 6.21 1.48 -8.67
CA ARG A 143 4.80 1.70 -8.35
C ARG A 143 4.61 3.16 -7.95
N SER A 144 3.84 3.93 -8.73
CA SER A 144 3.47 5.31 -8.35
C SER A 144 1.98 5.39 -8.03
N GLY A 145 1.14 5.45 -9.07
CA GLY A 145 -0.31 5.32 -9.02
C GLY A 145 -0.99 6.04 -7.85
N ASP A 146 -1.86 5.31 -7.17
CA ASP A 146 -2.67 5.78 -6.06
C ASP A 146 -1.90 6.13 -4.78
N ILE A 147 -0.71 5.55 -4.60
CA ILE A 147 0.14 5.72 -3.42
C ILE A 147 0.96 7.01 -3.51
N VAL A 148 1.53 7.34 -4.68
CA VAL A 148 2.32 8.59 -4.83
C VAL A 148 1.44 9.73 -5.30
N ARG A 149 0.61 9.51 -6.33
CA ARG A 149 -0.16 10.56 -7.01
C ARG A 149 -1.63 10.61 -6.57
N GLY A 150 -2.11 9.60 -5.88
CA GLY A 150 -3.53 9.46 -5.55
C GLY A 150 -3.91 9.71 -4.09
N LYS A 151 -5.03 9.11 -3.71
CA LYS A 151 -5.69 9.25 -2.41
C LYS A 151 -4.98 8.51 -1.27
N TYR A 152 -3.89 7.80 -1.53
CA TYR A 152 -3.21 7.03 -0.49
C TYR A 152 -1.85 7.60 -0.09
N ARG A 153 -1.45 8.75 -0.64
CA ARG A 153 -0.16 9.40 -0.35
C ARG A 153 0.03 9.87 1.09
N PHE A 154 -1.06 10.13 1.81
CA PHE A 154 -1.01 10.44 3.24
C PHE A 154 -0.88 9.19 4.14
N MET A 155 -0.93 7.99 3.56
CA MET A 155 -0.77 6.73 4.30
C MET A 155 0.68 6.27 4.27
N LEU A 156 1.44 6.72 5.27
CA LEU A 156 2.88 6.43 5.42
C LEU A 156 3.23 4.95 5.31
N HIS A 157 2.34 4.05 5.77
CA HIS A 157 2.55 2.61 5.76
C HIS A 157 2.60 1.97 4.37
N PHE A 158 2.10 2.64 3.32
CA PHE A 158 2.21 2.15 1.96
C PHE A 158 3.52 2.54 1.28
N SER A 159 4.39 3.28 1.96
CA SER A 159 5.69 3.65 1.41
C SER A 159 6.57 2.42 1.13
N ASP A 160 6.38 1.33 1.87
CA ASP A 160 7.07 0.04 1.62
C ASP A 160 6.67 -0.63 0.29
N LYS A 161 5.56 -0.21 -0.32
CA LYS A 161 5.08 -0.73 -1.61
C LYS A 161 5.73 -0.05 -2.82
N VAL A 162 6.43 1.05 -2.60
CA VAL A 162 6.95 1.93 -3.64
C VAL A 162 8.46 1.98 -3.54
N VAL A 163 9.13 1.85 -4.68
CA VAL A 163 10.53 2.25 -4.79
C VAL A 163 10.54 3.72 -5.15
N ALA A 164 11.12 4.58 -4.31
CA ALA A 164 11.24 5.99 -4.61
C ALA A 164 12.00 6.18 -5.93
N SER A 165 11.43 6.93 -6.87
CA SER A 165 12.04 7.23 -8.18
C SER A 165 13.40 7.91 -8.04
N THR A 166 13.60 8.66 -6.96
CA THR A 166 14.87 9.30 -6.57
C THR A 166 15.97 8.33 -6.15
N LEU A 167 15.67 7.05 -5.89
CA LEU A 167 16.66 6.02 -5.60
C LEU A 167 17.09 5.24 -6.85
N VAL A 168 16.37 5.40 -7.97
CA VAL A 168 16.52 4.52 -9.15
C VAL A 168 17.89 4.64 -9.80
N LYS A 169 18.46 5.85 -9.89
CA LYS A 169 19.81 6.02 -10.46
C LYS A 169 20.86 5.21 -9.70
N ALA A 170 20.79 5.21 -8.37
CA ALA A 170 21.69 4.43 -7.52
C ALA A 170 21.48 2.92 -7.69
N VAL A 171 20.22 2.45 -7.76
CA VAL A 171 19.90 1.04 -8.01
C VAL A 171 20.41 0.61 -9.38
N ALA A 172 20.15 1.38 -10.43
CA ALA A 172 20.60 1.06 -11.79
C ALA A 172 22.13 0.99 -11.89
N SER A 173 22.84 1.91 -11.23
CA SER A 173 24.31 1.89 -11.15
C SER A 173 24.83 0.63 -10.44
N GLU A 174 24.24 0.26 -9.30
CA GLU A 174 24.58 -0.95 -8.56
C GLU A 174 24.33 -2.23 -9.38
N LEU A 175 23.23 -2.29 -10.12
CA LEU A 175 22.93 -3.42 -11.02
C LEU A 175 23.90 -3.48 -12.21
N SER A 176 24.22 -2.33 -12.81
CA SER A 176 25.20 -2.23 -13.88
C SER A 176 26.59 -2.71 -13.44
N SER A 177 27.01 -2.39 -12.21
CA SER A 177 28.27 -2.88 -11.63
C SER A 177 28.34 -4.41 -11.51
N LYS A 178 27.18 -5.09 -11.51
CA LYS A 178 27.03 -6.55 -11.50
C LYS A 178 26.85 -7.14 -12.89
N GLY A 179 27.02 -6.34 -13.94
CA GLY A 179 26.84 -6.76 -15.33
C GLY A 179 25.38 -6.94 -15.74
N LEU A 180 24.43 -6.32 -15.01
CA LEU A 180 22.99 -6.42 -15.29
C LEU A 180 22.48 -5.14 -15.93
N THR A 181 21.78 -5.29 -17.06
CA THR A 181 20.96 -4.21 -17.62
C THR A 181 19.71 -4.04 -16.78
N THR A 182 19.31 -2.80 -16.50
CA THR A 182 18.07 -2.52 -15.77
C THR A 182 16.91 -2.37 -16.74
N LEU A 183 15.80 -3.10 -16.49
CA LEU A 183 14.50 -2.90 -17.15
C LEU A 183 13.57 -2.17 -16.17
N LEU A 184 13.17 -0.95 -16.50
CA LEU A 184 12.21 -0.18 -15.71
C LEU A 184 10.78 -0.48 -16.17
N ILE A 185 9.92 -0.88 -15.22
CA ILE A 185 8.48 -1.08 -15.45
C ILE A 185 7.71 -0.24 -14.43
N GLY A 186 6.85 0.66 -14.90
CA GLY A 186 6.09 1.55 -14.03
C GLY A 186 4.97 2.26 -14.75
N GLN A 187 4.16 3.00 -14.00
CA GLN A 187 2.96 3.67 -14.53
C GLN A 187 3.21 5.09 -15.05
N ASP A 188 4.28 5.75 -14.60
CA ASP A 188 4.51 7.16 -14.85
C ASP A 188 5.52 7.36 -15.99
N ARG A 189 5.03 7.62 -17.21
CA ARG A 189 5.87 7.65 -18.41
C ARG A 189 6.96 8.74 -18.35
N GLU A 190 6.62 9.94 -17.88
CA GLU A 190 7.57 11.05 -17.79
C GLU A 190 8.75 10.72 -16.86
N THR A 191 8.47 10.20 -15.67
CA THR A 191 9.51 9.75 -14.74
C THR A 191 10.35 8.61 -15.32
N LEU A 192 9.73 7.65 -16.01
CA LEU A 192 10.46 6.54 -16.64
C LEU A 192 11.40 7.01 -17.75
N GLU A 193 10.96 7.95 -18.61
CA GLU A 193 11.79 8.49 -19.68
C GLU A 193 12.97 9.31 -19.16
N TYR A 194 12.74 10.14 -18.14
CA TYR A 194 13.81 10.83 -17.45
C TYR A 194 14.81 9.84 -16.84
N LEU A 195 14.34 8.83 -16.09
CA LEU A 195 15.24 7.84 -15.49
C LEU A 195 15.99 7.03 -16.55
N ARG A 196 15.36 6.73 -17.69
CA ARG A 196 16.04 6.13 -18.84
C ARG A 196 17.17 7.01 -19.35
N SER A 197 16.92 8.30 -19.60
CA SER A 197 17.97 9.20 -20.13
C SER A 197 19.17 9.31 -19.19
N GLU A 198 18.91 9.24 -17.88
CA GLU A 198 19.93 9.37 -16.84
C GLU A 198 20.71 8.09 -16.55
N THR A 199 20.16 6.92 -16.91
CA THR A 199 20.74 5.61 -16.51
C THR A 199 21.05 4.67 -17.68
N GLY A 200 20.51 4.94 -18.87
CA GLY A 200 20.55 4.01 -20.00
C GLY A 200 19.70 2.76 -19.80
N ALA A 201 18.81 2.73 -18.79
CA ALA A 201 17.92 1.60 -18.56
C ALA A 201 16.94 1.38 -19.73
N LEU A 202 16.52 0.13 -19.92
CA LEU A 202 15.47 -0.21 -20.87
C LEU A 202 14.10 0.08 -20.26
N LEU A 203 13.15 0.50 -21.10
CA LEU A 203 11.73 0.57 -20.76
C LEU A 203 11.00 -0.62 -21.37
N GLY A 204 9.82 -0.96 -20.84
CA GLY A 204 8.95 -1.97 -21.48
C GLY A 204 8.69 -1.66 -22.96
N ASP A 205 8.59 -0.36 -23.30
CA ASP A 205 8.29 0.08 -24.66
C ASP A 205 9.45 -0.24 -25.63
N ASP A 206 10.70 -0.24 -25.16
CA ASP A 206 11.86 -0.66 -25.95
C ASP A 206 11.82 -2.15 -26.29
N LEU A 207 10.96 -2.91 -25.61
CA LEU A 207 10.75 -4.33 -25.80
C LEU A 207 9.38 -4.65 -26.41
N GLY A 208 8.58 -3.63 -26.78
CA GLY A 208 7.30 -3.80 -27.47
C GLY A 208 6.05 -3.58 -26.64
N SER A 209 6.13 -3.11 -25.38
CA SER A 209 4.91 -2.87 -24.59
C SER A 209 4.00 -1.77 -25.17
N ALA A 210 4.56 -0.85 -25.96
CA ALA A 210 3.80 0.21 -26.63
C ALA A 210 2.83 -0.31 -27.70
N GLU A 211 2.99 -1.55 -28.17
CA GLU A 211 2.10 -2.18 -29.16
C GLU A 211 0.72 -2.54 -28.57
N PHE A 212 0.61 -2.58 -27.24
CA PHE A 212 -0.62 -2.93 -26.53
C PHE A 212 -1.35 -1.67 -26.06
N ALA A 213 -2.37 -1.25 -26.82
CA ALA A 213 -3.25 -0.15 -26.41
C ALA A 213 -4.18 -0.51 -25.24
N ASP A 214 -4.45 -1.81 -25.04
CA ASP A 214 -5.19 -2.31 -23.89
C ASP A 214 -4.25 -2.45 -22.68
N GLU A 215 -4.50 -1.65 -21.65
CA GLU A 215 -3.68 -1.61 -20.42
C GLU A 215 -3.62 -2.96 -19.68
N THR A 216 -4.64 -3.81 -19.82
CA THR A 216 -4.62 -5.14 -19.22
C THR A 216 -3.69 -6.06 -20.00
N LEU A 217 -3.75 -6.05 -21.33
CA LEU A 217 -2.82 -6.82 -22.15
C LEU A 217 -1.38 -6.33 -21.98
N LYS A 218 -1.18 -5.00 -21.93
CA LYS A 218 0.11 -4.37 -21.62
C LYS A 218 0.65 -4.85 -20.26
N ALA A 219 -0.19 -4.88 -19.23
CA ALA A 219 0.19 -5.38 -17.91
C ALA A 219 0.60 -6.87 -17.93
N PHE A 220 -0.11 -7.74 -18.65
CA PHE A 220 0.30 -9.15 -18.79
C PHE A 220 1.63 -9.29 -19.54
N PHE A 221 1.81 -8.53 -20.61
CA PHE A 221 3.06 -8.47 -21.37
C PHE A 221 4.24 -8.05 -20.48
N GLU A 222 4.13 -6.94 -19.77
CA GLU A 222 5.17 -6.40 -18.90
C GLU A 222 5.45 -7.32 -17.69
N MET A 223 4.41 -7.89 -17.05
CA MET A 223 4.60 -8.91 -16.01
C MET A 223 5.38 -10.11 -16.55
N ARG A 224 5.13 -10.52 -17.81
CA ARG A 224 5.86 -11.61 -18.45
C ARG A 224 7.29 -11.24 -18.79
N LEU A 225 7.58 -10.00 -19.22
CA LEU A 225 8.96 -9.52 -19.38
C LEU A 225 9.72 -9.58 -18.05
N MET A 226 9.13 -9.09 -16.96
CA MET A 226 9.72 -9.15 -15.63
C MET A 226 9.97 -10.60 -15.18
N ALA A 227 9.03 -11.51 -15.47
CA ALA A 227 9.13 -12.93 -15.17
C ALA A 227 10.28 -13.65 -15.91
N ARG A 228 10.84 -13.05 -16.96
CA ARG A 228 11.99 -13.58 -17.72
C ARG A 228 13.33 -13.00 -17.25
N CYS A 229 13.31 -11.98 -16.39
CA CYS A 229 14.52 -11.36 -15.85
C CYS A 229 15.20 -12.27 -14.82
N GLN A 230 16.47 -12.03 -14.50
CA GLN A 230 17.19 -12.84 -13.50
C GLN A 230 16.67 -12.61 -12.07
N LYS A 231 16.22 -11.37 -11.80
CA LYS A 231 15.69 -10.93 -10.51
C LYS A 231 14.77 -9.74 -10.73
N ILE A 232 13.78 -9.61 -9.86
CA ILE A 232 12.86 -8.47 -9.83
C ILE A 232 13.14 -7.67 -8.57
N TYR A 233 13.43 -6.39 -8.72
CA TYR A 233 13.54 -5.41 -7.65
C TYR A 233 12.25 -4.60 -7.57
N ALA A 234 11.58 -4.62 -6.43
CA ALA A 234 10.37 -3.84 -6.20
C ALA A 234 10.12 -3.63 -4.70
N GLY A 235 9.27 -2.66 -4.36
CA GLY A 235 8.63 -2.64 -3.04
C GLY A 235 7.66 -3.81 -2.87
N GLY A 236 6.79 -3.74 -1.85
CA GLY A 236 5.63 -4.64 -1.66
C GLY A 236 4.52 -4.54 -2.72
N SER A 237 4.88 -4.47 -4.00
CA SER A 237 3.95 -4.37 -5.13
C SER A 237 3.41 -5.75 -5.52
N VAL A 238 2.09 -5.91 -5.38
CA VAL A 238 1.35 -7.09 -5.83
C VAL A 238 1.55 -7.40 -7.33
N TYR A 239 1.76 -6.37 -8.15
CA TYR A 239 2.07 -6.53 -9.57
C TYR A 239 3.39 -7.30 -9.76
N ALA A 240 4.45 -6.86 -9.06
CA ALA A 240 5.75 -7.52 -9.09
C ALA A 240 5.69 -8.94 -8.49
N SER A 241 4.85 -9.16 -7.47
CA SER A 241 4.63 -10.51 -6.91
C SER A 241 3.99 -11.47 -7.90
N VAL A 242 3.08 -11.00 -8.77
CA VAL A 242 2.52 -11.83 -9.86
C VAL A 242 3.62 -12.20 -10.86
N ALA A 243 4.42 -11.23 -11.30
CA ALA A 243 5.53 -11.47 -12.23
C ALA A 243 6.56 -12.46 -11.66
N SER A 244 6.95 -12.28 -10.40
CA SER A 244 7.83 -13.20 -9.66
C SER A 244 7.25 -14.61 -9.62
N THR A 245 5.97 -14.75 -9.26
CA THR A 245 5.28 -16.04 -9.26
C THR A 245 5.24 -16.67 -10.66
N MET A 246 4.94 -15.88 -11.69
CA MET A 246 4.84 -16.34 -13.08
C MET A 246 6.16 -16.89 -13.63
N GLY A 247 7.28 -16.26 -13.25
CA GLY A 247 8.62 -16.64 -13.69
C GLY A 247 9.35 -17.62 -12.76
N ASP A 248 8.85 -17.82 -11.54
CA ASP A 248 9.62 -18.41 -10.44
C ASP A 248 10.95 -17.66 -10.21
N VAL A 249 10.89 -16.33 -10.33
CA VAL A 249 12.04 -15.43 -10.23
C VAL A 249 12.01 -14.73 -8.88
N GLY A 250 13.18 -14.60 -8.24
CA GLY A 250 13.29 -13.92 -6.95
C GLY A 250 12.77 -12.48 -6.98
N LEU A 251 11.87 -12.15 -6.06
CA LEU A 251 11.41 -10.79 -5.79
C LEU A 251 12.18 -10.23 -4.59
N VAL A 252 12.84 -9.11 -4.79
CA VAL A 252 13.77 -8.55 -3.81
C VAL A 252 13.49 -7.07 -3.58
N HIS A 253 13.48 -6.66 -2.31
CA HIS A 253 13.36 -5.25 -1.97
C HIS A 253 14.66 -4.50 -2.31
N PRO A 254 14.63 -3.30 -2.90
CA PRO A 254 15.85 -2.52 -3.17
C PRO A 254 16.69 -2.21 -1.91
N LYS A 255 16.06 -2.24 -0.73
CA LYS A 255 16.75 -2.14 0.57
C LYS A 255 17.73 -3.29 0.87
N THR A 256 17.77 -4.33 0.04
CA THR A 256 18.83 -5.36 0.12
C THR A 256 20.12 -4.92 -0.58
N LEU A 257 20.07 -3.89 -1.42
CA LEU A 257 21.23 -3.27 -2.05
C LEU A 257 21.84 -2.20 -1.15
N PHE A 258 20.97 -1.46 -0.46
CA PHE A 258 21.34 -0.39 0.45
C PHE A 258 20.49 -0.50 1.72
N ASP A 259 21.10 -0.47 2.91
CA ASP A 259 20.32 -0.34 4.14
C ASP A 259 19.47 0.97 4.12
N GLY A 260 18.46 1.04 5.00
CA GLY A 260 17.50 2.14 5.01
C GLY A 260 18.16 3.52 5.14
N SER A 261 19.15 3.67 6.02
CA SER A 261 19.82 4.94 6.23
C SER A 261 20.64 5.35 5.01
N ARG A 262 21.39 4.41 4.42
CA ARG A 262 22.15 4.66 3.19
C ARG A 262 21.23 5.02 2.01
N ALA A 263 20.12 4.31 1.86
CA ALA A 263 19.12 4.62 0.84
C ALA A 263 18.53 6.03 1.03
N ALA A 264 18.21 6.42 2.26
CA ALA A 264 17.71 7.74 2.58
C ALA A 264 18.72 8.84 2.24
N GLU A 265 19.98 8.68 2.60
CA GLU A 265 21.02 9.68 2.27
C GLU A 265 21.23 9.79 0.75
N MET A 266 21.16 8.68 0.00
CA MET A 266 21.20 8.71 -1.47
C MET A 266 20.02 9.48 -2.05
N ILE A 267 18.80 9.27 -1.53
CA ILE A 267 17.60 10.00 -1.95
C ILE A 267 17.75 11.50 -1.66
N LEU A 268 18.21 11.88 -0.47
CA LEU A 268 18.40 13.29 -0.09
C LEU A 268 19.49 13.95 -0.95
N ALA A 269 20.57 13.24 -1.26
CA ALA A 269 21.62 13.73 -2.14
C ALA A 269 21.13 13.95 -3.59
N GLU A 270 20.32 13.03 -4.12
CA GLU A 270 19.68 13.20 -5.43
C GLU A 270 18.77 14.43 -5.45
N LEU A 271 17.86 14.52 -4.47
CA LEU A 271 16.92 15.64 -4.37
C LEU A 271 17.62 16.99 -4.21
N SER A 272 18.74 17.05 -3.49
CA SER A 272 19.48 18.31 -3.31
C SER A 272 19.99 18.92 -4.62
N ARG A 273 20.17 18.11 -5.67
CA ARG A 273 20.70 18.54 -6.98
C ARG A 273 19.64 18.54 -8.07
N HIS A 274 18.70 17.59 -8.01
CA HIS A 274 17.82 17.23 -9.11
C HIS A 274 16.33 17.28 -8.74
N GLN A 275 15.93 17.90 -7.61
CA GLN A 275 14.52 17.98 -7.20
C GLN A 275 13.60 18.50 -8.34
N GLY A 276 14.07 19.47 -9.13
CA GLY A 276 13.30 20.05 -10.23
C GLY A 276 13.11 19.13 -11.44
N ASP A 277 13.89 18.06 -11.54
CA ASP A 277 13.83 17.10 -12.64
C ASP A 277 12.77 16.01 -12.41
N TYR A 278 12.25 15.92 -11.19
CA TYR A 278 11.17 15.01 -10.82
C TYR A 278 9.83 15.75 -10.76
N HIS A 279 8.75 15.01 -11.02
CA HIS A 279 7.42 15.52 -10.71
C HIS A 279 7.31 15.86 -9.20
N PRO A 280 6.67 16.97 -8.79
CA PRO A 280 6.66 17.41 -7.39
C PRO A 280 6.21 16.34 -6.39
N LEU A 281 5.20 15.54 -6.72
CA LEU A 281 4.73 14.46 -5.85
C LEU A 281 5.71 13.29 -5.74
N GLU A 282 6.50 13.00 -6.79
CA GLU A 282 7.56 11.99 -6.75
C GLU A 282 8.71 12.46 -5.87
N ALA A 283 9.11 13.73 -5.99
CA ALA A 283 10.12 14.35 -5.14
C ALA A 283 9.67 14.44 -3.67
N ALA A 284 8.41 14.83 -3.41
CA ALA A 284 7.82 14.83 -2.07
C ALA A 284 7.84 13.44 -1.44
N PHE A 285 7.50 12.41 -2.23
CA PHE A 285 7.55 11.02 -1.80
C PHE A 285 8.99 10.55 -1.53
N GLY A 286 9.98 11.04 -2.28
CA GLY A 286 11.40 10.85 -1.99
C GLY A 286 11.78 11.36 -0.60
N TYR A 287 11.45 12.61 -0.26
CA TYR A 287 11.66 13.15 1.10
C TYR A 287 10.88 12.36 2.16
N GLN A 288 9.63 11.98 1.90
CA GLN A 288 8.84 11.14 2.81
C GLN A 288 9.54 9.79 3.08
N THR A 289 10.04 9.14 2.03
CA THR A 289 10.75 7.86 2.14
C THR A 289 12.03 8.01 2.97
N ALA A 290 12.83 9.04 2.66
CA ALA A 290 14.05 9.34 3.42
C ALA A 290 13.75 9.63 4.90
N PHE A 291 12.70 10.41 5.19
CA PHE A 291 12.26 10.67 6.56
C PHE A 291 11.88 9.37 7.28
N LEU A 292 11.07 8.50 6.67
CA LEU A 292 10.61 7.27 7.31
C LEU A 292 11.75 6.30 7.61
N ASP A 293 12.77 6.24 6.75
CA ASP A 293 13.94 5.38 6.95
C ASP A 293 14.92 5.94 8.00
N LEU A 294 14.88 7.25 8.25
CA LEU A 294 15.74 7.95 9.21
C LEU A 294 15.03 8.33 10.52
N GLU A 295 13.71 8.20 10.63
CA GLU A 295 12.87 8.81 11.68
C GLU A 295 13.40 8.56 13.09
N ASP A 296 13.81 7.32 13.39
CA ASP A 296 14.28 6.91 14.71
C ASP A 296 15.80 7.17 14.93
N GLN A 297 16.50 7.74 13.93
CA GLN A 297 17.96 7.92 13.91
C GLN A 297 18.39 9.39 13.83
N ILE A 298 17.47 10.30 13.50
CA ILE A 298 17.77 11.73 13.33
C ILE A 298 17.15 12.56 14.44
N ASN A 299 17.77 13.71 14.72
CA ASN A 299 17.17 14.67 15.65
C ASN A 299 15.90 15.31 15.04
N PRO A 300 14.99 15.82 15.88
CA PRO A 300 13.73 16.39 15.39
C PRO A 300 13.92 17.62 14.49
N ALA A 301 14.98 18.42 14.64
CA ALA A 301 15.29 19.51 13.71
C ALA A 301 15.56 19.02 12.27
N ARG A 302 16.36 17.95 12.11
CA ARG A 302 16.62 17.33 10.80
C ARG A 302 15.36 16.69 10.23
N ALA A 303 14.52 16.07 11.07
CA ALA A 303 13.23 15.56 10.65
C ALA A 303 12.33 16.68 10.08
N ARG A 304 12.28 17.84 10.74
CA ARG A 304 11.52 19.00 10.25
C ARG A 304 12.02 19.50 8.89
N ASP A 305 13.34 19.67 8.70
CA ASP A 305 13.90 20.12 7.41
C ASP A 305 13.46 19.21 6.25
N ILE A 306 13.52 17.90 6.43
CA ILE A 306 13.09 16.92 5.41
C ILE A 306 11.57 17.04 5.15
N LEU A 307 10.77 17.10 6.22
CA LEU A 307 9.31 17.17 6.11
C LEU A 307 8.81 18.51 5.54
N GLU A 308 9.49 19.61 5.81
CA GLU A 308 9.17 20.94 5.27
C GLU A 308 9.42 20.97 3.76
N LYS A 309 10.52 20.37 3.28
CA LYS A 309 10.77 20.18 1.84
C LYS A 309 9.71 19.29 1.19
N ALA A 310 9.33 18.19 1.83
CA ALA A 310 8.22 17.36 1.35
C ALA A 310 6.89 18.13 1.28
N HIS A 311 6.59 18.95 2.29
CA HIS A 311 5.37 19.75 2.35
C HIS A 311 5.33 20.88 1.31
N ALA A 312 6.46 21.49 1.00
CA ALA A 312 6.54 22.50 -0.05
C ALA A 312 6.16 21.92 -1.43
N LEU A 313 6.47 20.64 -1.67
CA LEU A 313 6.18 19.93 -2.92
C LEU A 313 4.79 19.29 -2.96
N ASP A 314 4.24 18.87 -1.81
CA ASP A 314 2.86 18.38 -1.68
C ASP A 314 2.15 19.06 -0.49
N PRO A 315 1.65 20.31 -0.68
CA PRO A 315 1.01 21.09 0.38
C PRO A 315 -0.36 20.54 0.81
N HIS A 316 -0.89 19.54 0.09
CA HIS A 316 -2.16 18.90 0.37
C HIS A 316 -2.02 17.64 1.23
N ASN A 317 -0.79 17.15 1.45
CA ASN A 317 -0.55 16.03 2.35
C ASN A 317 -0.43 16.52 3.79
N ASP A 318 -1.55 16.45 4.52
CA ASP A 318 -1.66 16.91 5.90
C ASP A 318 -0.82 16.06 6.89
N VAL A 319 -0.25 14.92 6.45
CA VAL A 319 0.62 14.11 7.32
C VAL A 319 1.92 14.85 7.67
N TYR A 320 2.46 15.65 6.75
CA TYR A 320 3.71 16.38 6.96
C TYR A 320 3.60 17.43 8.08
N PRO A 321 2.64 18.38 8.06
CA PRO A 321 2.52 19.35 9.15
C PRO A 321 2.18 18.68 10.50
N LEU A 322 1.47 17.54 10.51
CA LEU A 322 1.26 16.77 11.74
C LEU A 322 2.56 16.16 12.28
N LYS A 323 3.40 15.60 11.42
CA LYS A 323 4.73 15.08 11.79
C LYS A 323 5.69 16.21 12.22
N ILE A 324 5.64 17.38 11.58
CA ILE A 324 6.40 18.57 11.97
C ILE A 324 5.99 19.04 13.37
N ALA A 325 4.69 19.13 13.65
CA ALA A 325 4.20 19.48 14.99
C ALA A 325 4.66 18.46 16.05
N ALA A 326 4.55 17.17 15.75
CA ALA A 326 5.06 16.11 16.63
C ALA A 326 6.58 16.22 16.88
N ALA A 327 7.37 16.56 15.86
CA ALA A 327 8.81 16.78 16.00
C ALA A 327 9.13 17.95 16.95
N PHE A 328 8.40 19.07 16.87
CA PHE A 328 8.52 20.17 17.84
C PHE A 328 8.14 19.73 19.26
N PHE A 329 7.04 18.98 19.41
CA PHE A 329 6.58 18.50 20.72
C PHE A 329 7.58 17.56 21.39
N ARG A 330 8.29 16.72 20.63
CA ARG A 330 9.37 15.87 21.16
C ARG A 330 10.52 16.67 21.76
N GLU A 331 10.81 17.85 21.24
CA GLU A 331 11.83 18.77 21.78
C GLU A 331 11.28 19.70 22.88
N ARG A 332 10.01 19.51 23.28
CA ARG A 332 9.28 20.41 24.20
C ARG A 332 9.14 21.85 23.70
N ASP A 333 9.37 22.09 22.40
CA ASP A 333 9.00 23.34 21.75
C ASP A 333 7.50 23.32 21.40
N TYR A 334 6.68 23.27 22.45
CA TYR A 334 5.24 23.16 22.31
C TYR A 334 4.63 24.38 21.63
N ARG A 335 5.24 25.56 21.77
CA ARG A 335 4.77 26.79 21.15
C ARG A 335 4.86 26.71 19.62
N SER A 336 6.00 26.25 19.08
CA SER A 336 6.16 26.13 17.63
C SER A 336 5.27 25.03 17.05
N GLY A 337 5.19 23.87 17.71
CA GLY A 337 4.29 22.79 17.26
C GLY A 337 2.82 23.20 17.29
N GLU A 338 2.40 23.94 18.32
CA GLU A 338 1.06 24.49 18.44
C GLU A 338 0.75 25.51 17.32
N ALA A 339 1.71 26.35 16.96
CA ALA A 339 1.55 27.29 15.84
C ALA A 339 1.31 26.56 14.51
N VAL A 340 2.01 25.45 14.26
CA VAL A 340 1.80 24.59 13.08
C VAL A 340 0.38 24.02 13.07
N LEU A 341 -0.08 23.46 14.19
CA LEU A 341 -1.44 22.91 14.29
C LEU A 341 -2.51 23.99 14.12
N LYS A 342 -2.32 25.15 14.74
CA LYS A 342 -3.22 26.30 14.62
C LYS A 342 -3.37 26.74 13.18
N ALA A 343 -2.25 26.95 12.47
CA ALA A 343 -2.27 27.34 11.07
C ALA A 343 -2.97 26.29 10.20
N LEU A 344 -2.63 25.01 10.37
CA LEU A 344 -3.23 23.90 9.61
C LEU A 344 -4.75 23.81 9.83
N MET A 345 -5.18 23.73 11.08
CA MET A 345 -6.57 23.47 11.43
C MET A 345 -7.48 24.66 11.13
N THR A 346 -7.01 25.89 11.40
CA THR A 346 -7.77 27.11 11.07
C THR A 346 -7.94 27.25 9.56
N ARG A 347 -6.87 27.10 8.76
CA ARG A 347 -6.93 27.13 7.29
C ARG A 347 -7.94 26.14 6.73
N GLN A 348 -7.93 24.90 7.25
CA GLN A 348 -8.89 23.88 6.79
C GLN A 348 -10.33 24.19 7.19
N PHE A 349 -10.54 24.66 8.41
CA PHE A 349 -11.87 24.98 8.92
C PHE A 349 -12.51 26.18 8.19
N GLU A 350 -11.71 27.18 7.86
CA GLU A 350 -12.12 28.33 7.05
C GLU A 350 -12.48 27.91 5.62
N ALA A 351 -11.69 27.03 5.00
CA ALA A 351 -12.00 26.49 3.69
C ALA A 351 -13.24 25.60 3.69
N SER A 352 -13.47 24.83 4.76
CA SER A 352 -14.68 24.04 4.96
C SER A 352 -14.92 23.70 6.43
N PRO A 353 -16.05 24.11 7.03
CA PRO A 353 -16.38 23.78 8.42
C PRO A 353 -16.92 22.34 8.60
N ALA A 354 -16.73 21.48 7.59
CA ALA A 354 -17.06 20.06 7.65
C ALA A 354 -16.20 19.34 8.69
N MET A 355 -16.78 18.32 9.33
CA MET A 355 -16.09 17.52 10.35
C MET A 355 -16.13 16.03 10.00
N PRO A 356 -15.05 15.28 10.28
CA PRO A 356 -13.77 15.76 10.80
C PRO A 356 -13.00 16.59 9.76
N LEU A 357 -12.13 17.51 10.22
CA LEU A 357 -11.14 18.15 9.33
C LEU A 357 -10.26 17.09 8.66
N ARG A 358 -9.71 17.38 7.48
CA ARG A 358 -8.84 16.42 6.77
C ARG A 358 -7.63 16.01 7.61
N ALA A 359 -6.97 16.97 8.25
CA ALA A 359 -5.84 16.70 9.14
C ALA A 359 -6.23 15.76 10.30
N ILE A 360 -7.44 15.92 10.84
CA ILE A 360 -7.95 15.00 11.88
C ILE A 360 -8.18 13.60 11.29
N GLY A 361 -8.74 13.51 10.08
CA GLY A 361 -8.90 12.24 9.38
C GLY A 361 -7.58 11.50 9.16
N VAL A 362 -6.49 12.21 8.85
CA VAL A 362 -5.14 11.64 8.73
C VAL A 362 -4.58 11.23 10.09
N LEU A 363 -4.73 12.08 11.12
CA LEU A 363 -4.23 11.85 12.47
C LEU A 363 -4.76 10.54 13.08
N VAL A 364 -6.04 10.24 12.85
CA VAL A 364 -6.72 9.04 13.39
C VAL A 364 -6.94 7.97 12.31
N CYS A 365 -6.22 8.06 11.18
CA CYS A 365 -6.36 7.11 10.08
C CYS A 365 -5.87 5.73 10.54
N ARG A 366 -6.79 4.77 10.60
CA ARG A 366 -6.49 3.38 10.96
C ARG A 366 -6.31 2.51 9.72
N THR A 367 -5.27 1.70 9.78
CA THR A 367 -4.86 0.78 8.73
C THR A 367 -4.83 -0.63 9.31
N TRP A 368 -4.59 -1.64 8.48
CA TRP A 368 -4.42 -3.01 8.94
C TRP A 368 -3.17 -3.19 9.83
N ARG A 369 -2.18 -2.27 9.74
CA ARG A 369 -0.98 -2.21 10.60
C ARG A 369 -1.13 -1.31 11.82
N GLY A 370 -2.31 -0.72 12.06
CA GLY A 370 -2.56 0.24 13.14
C GLY A 370 -2.76 1.67 12.65
N ASP A 371 -2.77 2.62 13.57
CA ASP A 371 -2.93 4.06 13.26
C ASP A 371 -1.65 4.64 12.65
N VAL A 372 -1.81 5.42 11.56
CA VAL A 372 -0.69 6.01 10.80
C VAL A 372 0.23 6.87 11.67
N MET A 373 -0.34 7.61 12.62
CA MET A 373 0.37 8.54 13.51
C MET A 373 0.58 7.99 14.94
N SER A 374 0.45 6.66 15.14
CA SER A 374 0.51 6.04 16.47
C SER A 374 1.80 6.36 17.24
N LYS A 375 2.95 6.39 16.57
CA LYS A 375 4.27 6.78 17.14
C LYS A 375 4.30 8.21 17.69
N ASP A 376 3.36 9.07 17.29
CA ASP A 376 3.36 10.48 17.61
C ASP A 376 2.36 10.85 18.71
N PHE A 377 1.37 10.00 19.02
CA PHE A 377 0.26 10.35 19.91
C PHE A 377 0.68 10.86 21.30
N GLU A 378 1.69 10.25 21.91
CA GLU A 378 2.20 10.68 23.23
C GLU A 378 2.73 12.13 23.20
N SER A 379 3.33 12.56 22.09
CA SER A 379 3.82 13.94 21.95
C SER A 379 2.66 14.96 21.90
N PHE A 380 1.53 14.60 21.27
CA PHE A 380 0.32 15.42 21.29
C PHE A 380 -0.31 15.48 22.68
N PHE A 381 -0.36 14.36 23.40
CA PHE A 381 -0.87 14.33 24.77
C PHE A 381 0.00 15.16 25.73
N ALA A 382 1.33 15.11 25.58
CA ALA A 382 2.26 15.92 26.35
C ALA A 382 2.03 17.42 26.13
N ALA A 383 1.97 17.87 24.86
CA ALA A 383 1.67 19.26 24.54
C ALA A 383 0.31 19.72 25.08
N ALA A 384 -0.71 18.86 25.00
CA ALA A 384 -2.03 19.13 25.56
C ALA A 384 -2.04 19.20 27.10
N ALA A 385 -1.17 18.45 27.78
CA ALA A 385 -1.00 18.52 29.22
C ALA A 385 -0.40 19.86 29.66
N GLU A 386 0.51 20.41 28.86
CA GLU A 386 1.15 21.73 29.03
C GLU A 386 0.27 22.92 28.61
N GLY A 387 -1.00 22.67 28.29
CA GLY A 387 -1.99 23.74 28.06
C GLY A 387 -2.10 24.24 26.62
N HIS A 388 -1.58 23.52 25.63
CA HIS A 388 -1.66 23.90 24.22
C HIS A 388 -3.02 23.50 23.60
N PRO A 389 -3.89 24.45 23.23
CA PRO A 389 -5.30 24.17 22.92
C PRO A 389 -5.55 23.39 21.62
N TYR A 390 -4.79 23.61 20.55
CA TYR A 390 -4.91 22.85 19.30
C TYR A 390 -4.35 21.44 19.47
N ALA A 391 -3.23 21.27 20.18
CA ALA A 391 -2.76 19.94 20.59
C ALA A 391 -3.80 19.19 21.45
N ALA A 392 -4.50 19.88 22.36
CA ALA A 392 -5.61 19.32 23.12
C ALA A 392 -6.81 18.93 22.23
N ALA A 393 -7.14 19.73 21.21
CA ALA A 393 -8.19 19.39 20.26
C ALA A 393 -7.85 18.14 19.43
N CYS A 394 -6.61 18.02 18.95
CA CYS A 394 -6.08 16.81 18.31
C CYS A 394 -6.13 15.60 19.25
N SER A 395 -5.67 15.77 20.49
CA SER A 395 -5.68 14.74 21.53
C SER A 395 -7.09 14.23 21.85
N ALA A 396 -8.09 15.12 21.85
CA ALA A 396 -9.49 14.74 22.01
C ALA A 396 -9.96 13.80 20.90
N HIS A 397 -9.58 14.08 19.64
CA HIS A 397 -9.88 13.21 18.51
C HIS A 397 -9.18 11.86 18.60
N ILE A 398 -7.89 11.82 18.97
CA ILE A 398 -7.16 10.56 19.17
C ILE A 398 -7.88 9.70 20.23
N LEU A 399 -8.21 10.28 21.39
CA LEU A 399 -8.92 9.59 22.47
C LEU A 399 -10.29 9.06 22.02
N HIS A 400 -11.02 9.83 21.21
CA HIS A 400 -12.34 9.46 20.74
C HIS A 400 -12.32 8.41 19.64
N ALA A 401 -11.62 8.69 18.53
CA ALA A 401 -11.68 7.89 17.31
C ALA A 401 -10.83 6.61 17.40
N THR A 402 -9.61 6.71 17.94
CA THR A 402 -8.70 5.57 18.05
C THR A 402 -8.99 4.72 19.29
N PHE A 403 -9.21 5.37 20.44
CA PHE A 403 -9.35 4.65 21.72
C PHE A 403 -10.80 4.47 22.21
N GLY A 404 -11.81 5.07 21.55
CA GLY A 404 -13.21 4.98 21.98
C GLY A 404 -13.51 5.66 23.33
N LYS A 405 -12.60 6.48 23.85
CA LYS A 405 -12.65 7.09 25.19
C LYS A 405 -13.38 8.44 25.16
N VAL A 406 -14.71 8.41 25.14
CA VAL A 406 -15.56 9.62 25.04
C VAL A 406 -15.35 10.59 26.21
N LYS A 407 -15.39 10.12 27.47
CA LYS A 407 -15.24 10.99 28.65
C LYS A 407 -13.86 11.69 28.67
N PRO A 408 -12.73 10.97 28.50
CA PRO A 408 -11.42 11.61 28.34
C PRO A 408 -11.35 12.59 27.16
N ALA A 409 -11.92 12.24 26.00
CA ALA A 409 -11.96 13.15 24.86
C ALA A 409 -12.72 14.46 25.16
N LEU A 410 -13.86 14.37 25.84
CA LEU A 410 -14.64 15.55 26.26
C LEU A 410 -13.89 16.43 27.26
N ARG A 411 -13.11 15.83 28.18
CA ARG A 411 -12.22 16.59 29.08
C ARG A 411 -11.11 17.30 28.30
N MET A 412 -10.55 16.63 27.30
CA MET A 412 -9.44 17.20 26.53
C MET A 412 -9.91 18.38 25.67
N ILE A 413 -11.05 18.27 24.97
CA ILE A 413 -11.59 19.41 24.21
C ILE A 413 -12.11 20.54 25.12
N ALA A 414 -12.46 20.24 26.38
CA ALA A 414 -12.80 21.28 27.35
C ALA A 414 -11.60 22.19 27.63
N LYS A 415 -10.38 21.65 27.75
CA LYS A 415 -9.16 22.45 27.88
C LYS A 415 -8.98 23.45 26.73
N SER A 416 -9.21 23.01 25.49
CA SER A 416 -9.16 23.90 24.32
C SER A 416 -10.18 25.03 24.40
N LEU A 417 -11.39 24.75 24.89
CA LEU A 417 -12.46 25.72 25.06
C LEU A 417 -12.28 26.63 26.27
N GLU A 418 -11.57 26.19 27.32
CA GLU A 418 -11.20 27.04 28.45
C GLU A 418 -10.15 28.08 28.01
N ALA A 419 -9.16 27.65 27.21
CA ALA A 419 -8.14 28.53 26.67
C ALA A 419 -8.70 29.50 25.60
N GLU A 420 -9.56 29.04 24.69
CA GLU A 420 -10.19 29.88 23.66
C GLU A 420 -11.73 29.67 23.60
N PRO A 421 -12.51 30.26 24.52
CA PRO A 421 -13.95 30.02 24.65
C PRO A 421 -14.79 30.43 23.42
N ALA A 422 -14.31 31.40 22.65
CA ALA A 422 -14.99 31.87 21.46
C ALA A 422 -14.73 30.99 20.22
N ASN A 423 -13.73 30.11 20.25
CA ASN A 423 -13.23 29.40 19.07
C ASN A 423 -14.29 28.46 18.46
N ALA A 424 -14.74 28.80 17.25
CA ALA A 424 -15.81 28.09 16.55
C ALA A 424 -15.41 26.66 16.15
N LEU A 425 -14.13 26.45 15.81
CA LEU A 425 -13.57 25.13 15.49
C LEU A 425 -13.66 24.21 16.71
N PHE A 426 -13.21 24.65 17.90
CA PHE A 426 -13.29 23.83 19.11
C PHE A 426 -14.74 23.50 19.51
N LYS A 427 -15.66 24.46 19.37
CA LYS A 427 -17.10 24.21 19.58
C LYS A 427 -17.66 23.18 18.60
N ARG A 428 -17.15 23.14 17.36
CA ARG A 428 -17.56 22.16 16.35
C ARG A 428 -16.99 20.78 16.67
N ILE A 429 -15.73 20.69 17.07
CA ILE A 429 -15.08 19.45 17.51
C ILE A 429 -15.82 18.83 18.70
N LYS A 430 -16.12 19.63 19.74
CA LYS A 430 -16.89 19.15 20.90
C LYS A 430 -18.24 18.56 20.51
N ARG A 431 -18.94 19.16 19.53
CA ARG A 431 -20.23 18.66 19.02
C ARG A 431 -20.10 17.35 18.22
N HIS A 432 -18.92 17.10 17.64
CA HIS A 432 -18.61 15.90 16.87
C HIS A 432 -18.24 14.70 17.75
N ILE A 433 -17.63 14.95 18.92
CA ILE A 433 -17.33 13.90 19.91
C ILE A 433 -18.63 13.40 20.53
N ARG A 434 -19.04 12.19 20.14
CA ARG A 434 -20.26 11.52 20.61
C ARG A 434 -19.98 10.04 20.86
N PRO A 435 -20.80 9.33 21.66
CA PRO A 435 -20.68 7.88 21.78
C PRO A 435 -20.63 7.22 20.40
N LEU A 436 -19.60 6.43 20.15
CA LEU A 436 -19.53 5.63 18.92
C LEU A 436 -20.66 4.60 18.99
N THR A 437 -21.60 4.67 18.06
CA THR A 437 -22.79 3.79 18.00
C THR A 437 -22.47 2.36 17.54
N THR A 438 -21.18 2.02 17.41
CA THR A 438 -20.71 0.67 17.08
C THR A 438 -19.77 0.16 18.17
N PRO A 439 -20.06 -0.98 18.81
CA PRO A 439 -19.14 -1.57 19.77
C PRO A 439 -17.89 -2.08 19.03
N GLN A 440 -16.71 -1.56 19.39
CA GLN A 440 -15.42 -1.99 18.85
C GLN A 440 -14.96 -3.37 19.38
N SER A 441 -15.70 -3.98 20.31
CA SER A 441 -15.38 -5.27 20.90
C SER A 441 -16.62 -6.15 20.94
N GLY A 442 -16.94 -6.76 19.80
CA GLY A 442 -18.00 -7.76 19.69
C GLY A 442 -17.68 -8.77 18.57
N PRO A 443 -18.31 -9.96 18.56
CA PRO A 443 -18.14 -10.96 17.51
C PRO A 443 -18.36 -10.36 16.10
N LEU A 444 -19.32 -9.44 15.98
CA LEU A 444 -19.64 -8.70 14.76
C LEU A 444 -18.54 -7.72 14.31
N ALA A 445 -17.77 -7.13 15.22
CA ALA A 445 -16.65 -6.24 14.88
C ALA A 445 -15.43 -7.05 14.41
N LYS A 446 -15.18 -8.22 15.03
CA LYS A 446 -14.19 -9.18 14.53
C LYS A 446 -14.60 -9.76 13.17
N ALA A 447 -15.89 -10.05 12.97
CA ALA A 447 -16.42 -10.47 11.68
C ALA A 447 -16.29 -9.37 10.63
N ARG A 448 -16.61 -8.11 10.95
CA ARG A 448 -16.41 -6.96 10.06
C ARG A 448 -14.95 -6.70 9.72
N LEU A 449 -14.04 -6.80 10.68
CA LEU A 449 -12.60 -6.67 10.42
C LEU A 449 -12.08 -7.82 9.56
N ARG A 450 -12.57 -9.04 9.77
CA ARG A 450 -12.27 -10.21 8.91
C ARG A 450 -12.86 -10.06 7.51
N LEU A 451 -14.07 -9.54 7.38
CA LEU A 451 -14.72 -9.27 6.08
C LEU A 451 -14.05 -8.10 5.34
N TRP A 452 -13.62 -7.07 6.06
CA TRP A 452 -12.88 -5.95 5.49
C TRP A 452 -11.46 -6.37 5.07
N LYS A 453 -10.75 -7.15 5.89
CA LYS A 453 -9.51 -7.84 5.49
C LYS A 453 -9.73 -8.75 4.27
N ALA A 454 -10.91 -9.36 4.17
CA ALA A 454 -11.34 -10.16 3.03
C ALA A 454 -11.76 -9.36 1.79
N GLY A 455 -11.63 -8.03 1.79
CA GLY A 455 -12.02 -7.17 0.67
C GLY A 455 -13.54 -7.06 0.45
N ILE A 456 -14.35 -7.56 1.38
CA ILE A 456 -15.82 -7.48 1.34
C ILE A 456 -16.23 -6.19 2.04
N ARG A 457 -16.71 -5.21 1.27
CA ARG A 457 -17.44 -4.07 1.82
C ARG A 457 -18.84 -4.54 2.24
N ILE A 458 -19.21 -4.27 3.49
CA ILE A 458 -20.61 -4.25 3.95
C ILE A 458 -21.15 -2.85 3.73
#